data_AF-A0A822CLG1-F1
#
_entry.id   AF-A0A822CLG1-F1
#
_cell.length_a   1.000
_cell.length_b   1.000
_cell.length_c   1.000
_cell.angle_alpha   90.00
_cell.angle_beta   90.00
_cell.angle_gamma   90.00
#
_symmetry.space_group_name_H-M   'P 1'
#
loop_
_entity.id
_entity.type
_entity.pdbx_description
1 polymer ?
#
loop_
_entity_poly.entity_id
_entity_poly.type
_entity_poly.pdbx_seq_one_letter_code
_entity_poly.pdbx_strand_id
1 'polypeptide(L)'
;MPANTDLVIRDSMEKFKTDHEFFEVCKRSAPRGNFLNQQAILLLSYRKVPDSSFLILQQENHLRLIRALLRNSDAEKIILEKVPTWFLPNDIHMANIDYIHEPFFRHLLINACLQSTRDLLRKARIRVPPNKGRNMFGIVDEYNVLKPDEIFIQYTKIEDGRPRNKTEILEKCKVVITKNPCYHPGDIRTFTAVNHPRLQHLKDVVVFSQQGDRPAPHDISGSDLDGDEYLVVWHEDFVPYNTKNAEPYEYDTKIPEKKFRTLDKRKEATVTILEIAEEDYLGRLSRLHLAFADKFGIDNFTPPAKDTLSTVALAGKISQEVDSGKTGYHPLNDNDIKKLNNALENKRPDFMDKAGFEMYESPNILGKIVKLKKPRIIFRQLFRSSKRILPGWNRLLRHHRHLRHLQVRTQDGSEEDEEENLKADDEEMKISGDQSLLHGVDRECPEYHVCAMLANNLISVYRQEVFEILNLYGLSHESDLWCRNSIKGLTGELEDTAYTELEQL
;
A
#
# COMPACT_ATOMS: atom_id res chain seq x y z
N MET A 1 -4.37 0.14 37.35
CA MET A 1 -3.63 1.36 36.93
C MET A 1 -2.87 1.89 38.14
N PRO A 2 -1.71 2.55 37.98
CA PRO A 2 -1.02 3.17 39.11
C PRO A 2 -1.94 4.20 39.78
N ALA A 3 -1.79 4.37 41.10
CA ALA A 3 -2.76 5.00 42.00
C ALA A 3 -2.95 6.54 41.86
N ASN A 4 -2.60 7.15 40.72
CA ASN A 4 -2.87 8.55 40.38
C ASN A 4 -2.83 8.70 38.84
N THR A 5 -3.85 8.20 38.14
CA THR A 5 -3.97 8.40 36.70
C THR A 5 -5.24 9.21 36.46
N ASP A 6 -5.07 10.52 36.24
CA ASP A 6 -6.18 11.40 35.87
C ASP A 6 -6.39 11.33 34.36
N LEU A 7 -7.65 11.12 33.93
CA LEU A 7 -8.07 11.26 32.54
C LEU A 7 -8.79 12.61 32.40
N VAL A 8 -8.31 13.45 31.48
CA VAL A 8 -8.92 14.75 31.20
C VAL A 8 -9.66 14.66 29.86
N ILE A 9 -10.93 15.08 29.86
CA ILE A 9 -11.79 15.15 28.67
C ILE A 9 -11.95 16.62 28.30
N ARG A 10 -11.83 16.94 27.01
CA ARG A 10 -12.06 18.29 26.47
C ARG A 10 -13.48 18.41 25.92
N ASP A 11 -14.01 19.63 25.88
CA ASP A 11 -15.35 19.91 25.35
C ASP A 11 -15.58 19.33 23.95
N SER A 12 -14.56 19.35 23.07
CA SER A 12 -14.66 18.78 21.72
C SER A 12 -14.78 17.25 21.68
N MET A 13 -14.40 16.56 22.75
CA MET A 13 -14.47 15.10 22.89
C MET A 13 -15.84 14.65 23.39
N GLU A 14 -16.60 15.52 24.08
CA GLU A 14 -17.95 15.19 24.55
C GLU A 14 -18.97 15.32 23.41
N LYS A 15 -19.34 14.17 22.80
CA LYS A 15 -20.32 14.15 21.69
C LYS A 15 -21.77 14.12 22.17
N PHE A 16 -22.02 13.57 23.36
CA PHE A 16 -23.33 13.51 24.00
C PHE A 16 -23.16 13.20 25.50
N LYS A 17 -24.18 13.53 26.29
CA LYS A 17 -24.19 13.26 27.73
C LYS A 17 -24.36 11.76 28.00
N THR A 18 -23.53 11.21 28.87
CA THR A 18 -23.53 9.79 29.24
C THR A 18 -23.00 9.59 30.66
N ASP A 19 -23.49 8.54 31.33
CA ASP A 19 -23.01 8.09 32.64
C ASP A 19 -21.95 6.97 32.53
N HIS A 20 -21.43 6.73 31.32
CA HIS A 20 -20.49 5.65 31.05
C HIS A 20 -19.07 6.01 31.48
N GLU A 21 -18.50 5.25 32.42
CA GLU A 21 -17.19 5.54 33.05
C GLU A 21 -16.06 4.61 32.58
N PHE A 22 -16.33 3.62 31.71
CA PHE A 22 -15.28 2.71 31.24
C PHE A 22 -14.41 3.35 30.16
N PHE A 23 -13.09 3.25 30.34
CA PHE A 23 -12.11 3.62 29.33
C PHE A 23 -11.88 2.47 28.34
N GLU A 24 -12.24 2.70 27.08
CA GLU A 24 -12.10 1.72 26.00
C GLU A 24 -11.04 2.19 25.00
N VAL A 25 -10.11 1.29 24.64
CA VAL A 25 -9.02 1.60 23.71
C VAL A 25 -9.34 1.01 22.33
N CYS A 26 -9.66 1.87 21.37
CA CYS A 26 -9.90 1.45 19.98
C CYS A 26 -8.60 1.03 19.26
N LYS A 27 -7.53 1.80 19.46
CA LYS A 27 -6.25 1.60 18.74
C LYS A 27 -5.11 2.25 19.51
N ARG A 28 -3.90 1.69 19.40
CA ARG A 28 -2.66 2.19 20.05
C ARG A 28 -1.63 2.63 19.03
N SER A 29 -0.81 3.63 19.36
CA SER A 29 0.34 4.04 18.54
C SER A 29 1.24 2.84 18.21
N ALA A 30 1.73 2.78 16.97
CA ALA A 30 2.57 1.68 16.46
C ALA A 30 3.30 2.09 15.17
N PRO A 31 4.42 1.45 14.80
CA PRO A 31 5.18 1.76 13.58
C PRO A 31 4.49 1.22 12.32
N ARG A 32 3.39 1.88 11.92
CA ARG A 32 2.54 1.44 10.81
C ARG A 32 3.18 1.78 9.46
N GLY A 33 3.11 0.83 8.54
CA GLY A 33 3.58 1.01 7.17
C GLY A 33 2.81 2.11 6.44
N ASN A 34 3.51 2.83 5.58
CA ASN A 34 2.95 3.91 4.78
C ASN A 34 2.88 3.51 3.30
N PHE A 35 1.85 4.00 2.60
CA PHE A 35 1.66 3.80 1.17
C PHE A 35 1.21 5.11 0.53
N LEU A 36 1.91 5.53 -0.53
CA LEU A 36 1.38 6.53 -1.43
C LEU A 36 0.16 5.96 -2.16
N ASN A 37 -0.82 6.81 -2.42
CA ASN A 37 -2.01 6.51 -3.23
C ASN A 37 -2.10 7.50 -4.40
N GLN A 38 -3.09 7.32 -5.28
CA GLN A 38 -3.27 8.17 -6.47
C GLN A 38 -3.36 9.66 -6.12
N GLN A 39 -4.11 10.01 -5.09
CA GLN A 39 -4.33 11.38 -4.66
C GLN A 39 -3.04 12.03 -4.13
N ALA A 40 -2.34 11.36 -3.21
CA ALA A 40 -1.08 11.84 -2.66
C ALA A 40 -0.01 11.99 -3.76
N ILE A 41 0.03 11.07 -4.73
CA ILE A 41 0.96 11.15 -5.88
C ILE A 41 0.65 12.38 -6.74
N LEU A 42 -0.62 12.68 -7.03
CA LEU A 42 -1.00 13.88 -7.79
C LEU A 42 -0.59 15.16 -7.06
N LEU A 43 -0.84 15.23 -5.75
CA LEU A 43 -0.46 16.38 -4.95
C LEU A 43 1.07 16.55 -4.90
N LEU A 44 1.83 15.48 -4.65
CA LEU A 44 3.29 15.53 -4.68
C LEU A 44 3.84 15.92 -6.06
N SER A 45 3.24 15.43 -7.15
CA SER A 45 3.63 15.81 -8.52
C SER A 45 3.36 17.30 -8.77
N TYR A 46 2.23 17.83 -8.31
CA TYR A 46 1.95 19.27 -8.32
C TYR A 46 2.99 20.08 -7.54
N ARG A 47 3.42 19.56 -6.39
CA ARG A 47 4.54 20.10 -5.59
C ARG A 47 5.91 19.99 -6.25
N LYS A 48 5.98 19.56 -7.51
CA LYS A 48 7.19 19.39 -8.32
C LYS A 48 8.13 18.30 -7.83
N VAL A 49 7.60 17.28 -7.14
CA VAL A 49 8.35 16.03 -6.93
C VAL A 49 8.57 15.36 -8.29
N PRO A 50 9.82 14.99 -8.65
CA PRO A 50 10.10 14.40 -9.96
C PRO A 50 9.36 13.09 -10.18
N ASP A 51 8.88 12.89 -11.42
CA ASP A 51 8.27 11.63 -11.85
C ASP A 51 9.19 10.41 -11.61
N SER A 52 10.51 10.60 -11.76
CA SER A 52 11.51 9.57 -11.51
C SER A 52 11.47 9.04 -10.08
N SER A 53 11.20 9.89 -9.08
CA SER A 53 11.11 9.49 -7.67
C SER A 53 10.02 8.42 -7.48
N PHE A 54 8.85 8.62 -8.07
CA PHE A 54 7.74 7.66 -7.99
C PHE A 54 8.04 6.37 -8.75
N LEU A 55 8.65 6.47 -9.94
CA LEU A 55 8.98 5.31 -10.78
C LEU A 55 10.07 4.44 -10.13
N ILE A 56 11.09 5.05 -9.53
CA ILE A 56 12.12 4.34 -8.77
C ILE A 56 11.48 3.63 -7.58
N LEU A 57 10.67 4.34 -6.79
CA LEU A 57 9.98 3.74 -5.64
C LEU A 57 9.05 2.59 -6.05
N GLN A 58 8.36 2.71 -7.18
CA GLN A 58 7.57 1.62 -7.77
C GLN A 58 8.44 0.41 -8.12
N GLN A 59 9.60 0.62 -8.76
CA GLN A 59 10.52 -0.44 -9.12
C GLN A 59 11.11 -1.14 -7.88
N GLU A 60 11.48 -0.40 -6.85
CA GLU A 60 11.92 -0.97 -5.56
C GLU A 60 10.85 -1.88 -4.95
N ASN A 61 9.58 -1.46 -5.03
CA ASN A 61 8.45 -2.26 -4.58
C ASN A 61 8.33 -3.56 -5.37
N HIS A 62 8.47 -3.50 -6.70
CA HIS A 62 8.47 -4.71 -7.54
C HIS A 62 9.63 -5.65 -7.22
N LEU A 63 10.85 -5.10 -7.11
CA LEU A 63 12.05 -5.88 -6.77
C LEU A 63 11.91 -6.53 -5.40
N ARG A 64 11.30 -5.85 -4.41
CA ARG A 64 11.00 -6.45 -3.11
C ARG A 64 10.08 -7.66 -3.22
N LEU A 65 9.03 -7.61 -4.05
CA LEU A 65 8.14 -8.75 -4.27
C LEU A 65 8.84 -9.90 -5.01
N ILE A 66 9.71 -9.58 -5.97
CA ILE A 66 10.51 -10.60 -6.68
C ILE A 66 11.50 -11.26 -5.73
N ARG A 67 12.25 -10.48 -4.94
CA ARG A 67 13.17 -11.00 -3.93
C ARG A 67 12.47 -11.92 -2.94
N ALA A 68 11.23 -11.63 -2.57
CA ALA A 68 10.46 -12.49 -1.69
C ALA A 68 10.19 -13.88 -2.28
N LEU A 69 10.11 -14.04 -3.60
CA LEU A 69 9.98 -15.36 -4.23
C LEU A 69 11.29 -16.15 -4.30
N LEU A 70 12.40 -15.48 -4.04
CA LEU A 70 13.76 -15.96 -4.23
C LEU A 70 14.45 -16.20 -2.88
N ARG A 71 14.23 -15.34 -1.88
CA ARG A 71 14.90 -15.36 -0.59
C ARG A 71 13.91 -15.62 0.53
N ASN A 72 14.15 -16.67 1.30
CA ASN A 72 13.24 -17.11 2.36
C ASN A 72 13.01 -16.02 3.42
N SER A 73 14.05 -15.24 3.74
CA SER A 73 13.95 -14.11 4.68
C SER A 73 13.08 -12.96 4.15
N ASP A 74 13.05 -12.71 2.84
CA ASP A 74 12.18 -11.70 2.24
C ASP A 74 10.75 -12.24 2.05
N ALA A 75 10.60 -13.54 1.77
CA ALA A 75 9.32 -14.24 1.77
C ALA A 75 8.60 -14.06 3.12
N GLU A 76 9.32 -14.35 4.20
CA GLU A 76 8.80 -14.22 5.56
C GLU A 76 8.31 -12.79 5.85
N LYS A 77 9.07 -11.76 5.46
CA LYS A 77 8.68 -10.36 5.65
C LYS A 77 7.37 -10.04 4.92
N ILE A 78 7.18 -10.52 3.69
CA ILE A 78 5.94 -10.32 2.94
C ILE A 78 4.77 -11.04 3.61
N ILE A 79 4.99 -12.29 4.04
CA ILE A 79 3.98 -13.10 4.74
C ILE A 79 3.54 -12.42 6.03
N LEU A 80 4.48 -12.07 6.92
CA LEU A 80 4.19 -11.39 8.19
C LEU A 80 3.53 -10.02 8.00
N GLU A 81 3.83 -9.31 6.91
CA GLU A 81 3.20 -8.03 6.61
C GLU A 81 1.75 -8.19 6.11
N LYS A 82 1.46 -9.27 5.37
CA LYS A 82 0.19 -9.45 4.64
C LYS A 82 -0.80 -10.35 5.35
N VAL A 83 -0.31 -11.20 6.24
CA VAL A 83 -1.09 -12.23 6.90
C VAL A 83 -1.37 -11.80 8.35
N PRO A 84 -2.63 -11.78 8.78
CA PRO A 84 -2.98 -11.36 10.12
C PRO A 84 -2.31 -12.20 11.22
N THR A 85 -1.97 -11.55 12.33
CA THR A 85 -1.27 -12.18 13.46
C THR A 85 -2.09 -13.25 14.20
N TRP A 86 -3.42 -13.22 14.09
CA TRP A 86 -4.28 -14.29 14.60
C TRP A 86 -4.20 -15.58 13.76
N PHE A 87 -3.74 -15.48 12.51
CA PHE A 87 -3.54 -16.64 11.63
C PHE A 87 -2.09 -17.12 11.66
N LEU A 88 -1.12 -16.21 11.52
CA LEU A 88 0.31 -16.52 11.67
C LEU A 88 0.90 -15.74 12.86
N PRO A 89 1.28 -16.41 13.95
CA PRO A 89 1.96 -15.79 15.07
C PRO A 89 3.27 -15.10 14.69
N ASN A 90 3.63 -14.01 15.38
CA ASN A 90 4.86 -13.25 15.09
C ASN A 90 6.15 -14.06 15.35
N ASP A 91 6.07 -15.12 16.15
CA ASP A 91 7.15 -16.04 16.48
C ASP A 91 7.30 -17.21 15.49
N ILE A 92 6.54 -17.22 14.38
CA ILE A 92 6.61 -18.26 13.34
C ILE A 92 8.02 -18.48 12.77
N HIS A 93 8.87 -17.47 12.80
CA HIS A 93 10.26 -17.55 12.39
C HIS A 93 11.09 -18.58 13.18
N MET A 94 10.68 -18.89 14.42
CA MET A 94 11.32 -19.94 15.22
C MET A 94 11.12 -21.32 14.61
N ALA A 95 10.09 -21.49 13.76
CA ALA A 95 9.83 -22.75 13.07
C ALA A 95 10.71 -22.98 11.83
N ASN A 96 11.54 -22.00 11.44
CA ASN A 96 12.47 -22.09 10.30
C ASN A 96 11.81 -22.62 9.01
N ILE A 97 10.63 -22.08 8.70
CA ILE A 97 9.79 -22.53 7.57
C ILE A 97 10.44 -22.12 6.26
N ASP A 98 10.47 -23.03 5.29
CA ASP A 98 10.80 -22.72 3.91
C ASP A 98 9.56 -22.19 3.17
N TYR A 99 9.39 -20.87 3.17
CA TYR A 99 8.27 -20.18 2.53
C TYR A 99 8.27 -20.31 1.00
N ILE A 100 9.38 -20.71 0.39
CA ILE A 100 9.55 -20.76 -1.06
C ILE A 100 9.21 -22.14 -1.60
N HIS A 101 9.63 -23.19 -0.90
CA HIS A 101 9.48 -24.57 -1.37
C HIS A 101 8.32 -25.30 -0.69
N GLU A 102 7.89 -24.89 0.51
CA GLU A 102 6.71 -25.48 1.15
C GLU A 102 5.43 -25.06 0.37
N PRO A 103 4.61 -26.01 -0.13
CA PRO A 103 3.51 -25.70 -1.03
C PRO A 103 2.48 -24.70 -0.49
N PHE A 104 2.10 -24.80 0.79
CA PHE A 104 1.11 -23.91 1.38
C PHE A 104 1.62 -22.47 1.49
N PHE A 105 2.81 -22.27 2.05
CA PHE A 105 3.44 -20.95 2.19
C PHE A 105 3.85 -20.36 0.84
N ARG A 106 4.31 -21.17 -0.11
CA ARG A 106 4.58 -20.71 -1.48
C ARG A 106 3.31 -20.17 -2.12
N HIS A 107 2.18 -20.86 -1.96
CA HIS A 107 0.90 -20.39 -2.49
C HIS A 107 0.44 -19.09 -1.80
N LEU A 108 0.60 -18.99 -0.48
CA LEU A 108 0.28 -17.79 0.29
C LEU A 108 1.14 -16.59 -0.14
N LEU A 109 2.44 -16.81 -0.35
CA LEU A 109 3.41 -15.83 -0.81
C LEU A 109 3.08 -15.32 -2.21
N ILE A 110 2.83 -16.22 -3.17
CA ILE A 110 2.46 -15.84 -4.54
C ILE A 110 1.17 -15.01 -4.54
N ASN A 111 0.17 -15.40 -3.74
CA ASN A 111 -1.07 -14.62 -3.59
C ASN A 111 -0.80 -13.23 -2.98
N ALA A 112 0.05 -13.14 -1.96
CA ALA A 112 0.44 -11.87 -1.35
C ALA A 112 1.16 -10.94 -2.35
N CYS A 113 2.05 -11.49 -3.18
CA CYS A 113 2.74 -10.76 -4.26
C CYS A 113 1.77 -10.32 -5.37
N LEU A 114 0.86 -11.21 -5.78
CA LEU A 114 -0.20 -10.89 -6.74
C LEU A 114 -1.10 -9.77 -6.25
N GLN A 115 -1.57 -9.86 -5.01
CA GLN A 115 -2.44 -8.85 -4.42
C GLN A 115 -1.72 -7.50 -4.32
N SER A 116 -0.46 -7.49 -3.88
CA SER A 116 0.35 -6.28 -3.81
C SER A 116 0.55 -5.65 -5.19
N THR A 117 0.80 -6.45 -6.22
CA THR A 117 0.94 -5.97 -7.61
C THR A 117 -0.38 -5.44 -8.16
N ARG A 118 -1.52 -6.10 -7.84
CA ARG A 118 -2.86 -5.63 -8.22
C ARG A 118 -3.17 -4.28 -7.57
N ASP A 119 -2.92 -4.13 -6.28
CA ASP A 119 -3.14 -2.87 -5.56
C ASP A 119 -2.24 -1.75 -6.09
N LEU A 120 -0.98 -2.07 -6.39
CA LEU A 120 -0.06 -1.12 -7.02
C LEU A 120 -0.62 -0.64 -8.37
N LEU A 121 -1.00 -1.55 -9.26
CA LEU A 121 -1.43 -1.18 -10.61
C LEU A 121 -2.81 -0.52 -10.67
N ARG A 122 -3.75 -0.90 -9.79
CA ARG A 122 -5.12 -0.36 -9.81
C ARG A 122 -5.28 0.90 -8.98
N LYS A 123 -4.52 1.03 -7.89
CA LYS A 123 -4.71 2.09 -6.88
C LYS A 123 -3.45 2.93 -6.66
N ALA A 124 -2.41 2.72 -7.48
CA ALA A 124 -1.09 3.31 -7.29
C ALA A 124 -0.58 3.16 -5.85
N ARG A 125 -0.88 2.03 -5.21
CA ARG A 125 -0.55 1.76 -3.79
C ARG A 125 0.93 1.42 -3.64
N ILE A 126 1.79 2.44 -3.71
CA ILE A 126 3.24 2.29 -3.66
C ILE A 126 3.70 2.37 -2.21
N ARG A 127 4.37 1.34 -1.70
CA ARG A 127 4.87 1.33 -0.31
C ARG A 127 6.06 2.28 -0.17
N VAL A 128 6.02 3.14 0.84
CA VAL A 128 7.18 3.93 1.25
C VAL A 128 8.05 3.07 2.18
N PRO A 129 9.40 3.13 2.08
CA PRO A 129 10.27 2.37 2.97
C PRO A 129 9.94 2.67 4.45
N PRO A 130 9.83 1.64 5.31
CA PRO A 130 9.43 1.79 6.70
C PRO A 130 10.14 2.92 7.47
N ASN A 131 11.46 3.05 7.32
CA ASN A 131 12.25 4.05 8.04
C ASN A 131 12.39 5.38 7.27
N LYS A 132 11.56 5.60 6.25
CA LYS A 132 11.48 6.85 5.46
C LYS A 132 10.05 7.42 5.39
N GLY A 133 9.08 6.75 6.02
CA GLY A 133 7.70 7.21 6.10
C GLY A 133 6.79 6.26 6.87
N ARG A 134 5.78 6.82 7.55
CA ARG A 134 4.84 6.11 8.43
C ARG A 134 3.43 6.64 8.30
N ASN A 135 2.46 5.80 8.66
CA ASN A 135 1.13 6.30 9.02
C ASN A 135 1.11 6.53 10.54
N MET A 136 0.99 7.77 10.98
CA MET A 136 1.12 8.14 12.40
C MET A 136 -0.14 8.81 12.91
N PHE A 137 -0.47 8.62 14.19
CA PHE A 137 -1.50 9.47 14.81
C PHE A 137 -0.99 10.90 14.94
N GLY A 138 -1.87 11.86 14.71
CA GLY A 138 -1.62 13.25 15.07
C GLY A 138 -1.95 13.48 16.53
N ILE A 139 -1.08 14.21 17.23
CA ILE A 139 -1.36 14.76 18.56
C ILE A 139 -0.86 16.21 18.63
N VAL A 140 -1.30 16.93 19.67
CA VAL A 140 -0.89 18.32 19.92
C VAL A 140 0.26 18.37 20.92
N ASP A 141 1.14 19.34 20.75
CA ASP A 141 2.18 19.69 21.72
C ASP A 141 1.59 20.37 22.96
N GLU A 142 1.24 19.58 23.96
CA GLU A 142 0.72 20.05 25.26
C GLU A 142 1.74 20.89 26.06
N TYR A 143 3.02 20.88 25.70
CA TYR A 143 4.07 21.61 26.41
C TYR A 143 4.35 23.00 25.83
N ASN A 144 3.78 23.32 24.66
CA ASN A 144 3.94 24.59 23.95
C ASN A 144 5.41 24.95 23.64
N VAL A 145 6.18 23.98 23.17
CA VAL A 145 7.61 24.10 22.86
C VAL A 145 7.92 24.16 21.37
N LEU A 146 7.02 23.65 20.53
CA LEU A 146 7.12 23.70 19.07
C LEU A 146 6.61 25.05 18.54
N LYS A 147 7.34 25.67 17.62
CA LYS A 147 6.90 26.88 16.91
C LYS A 147 5.91 26.53 15.78
N PRO A 148 5.23 27.53 15.17
CA PRO A 148 4.46 27.29 13.96
C PRO A 148 5.29 26.60 12.87
N ASP A 149 4.69 25.65 12.16
CA ASP A 149 5.30 24.78 11.14
C ASP A 149 6.45 23.86 11.63
N GLU A 150 6.70 23.79 12.94
CA GLU A 150 7.55 22.78 13.56
C GLU A 150 6.72 21.58 14.04
N ILE A 151 7.29 20.39 13.87
CA ILE A 151 6.73 19.13 14.36
C ILE A 151 7.79 18.34 15.13
N PHE A 152 7.34 17.47 16.03
CA PHE A 152 8.20 16.46 16.64
C PHE A 152 7.79 15.07 16.18
N ILE A 153 8.79 14.26 15.80
CA ILE A 153 8.61 12.86 15.44
C ILE A 153 9.76 12.05 16.02
N GLN A 154 9.40 11.04 16.81
CA GLN A 154 10.28 9.94 17.19
C GLN A 154 9.62 8.64 16.76
N TYR A 155 10.31 7.86 15.94
CA TYR A 155 9.76 6.64 15.34
C TYR A 155 10.53 5.40 15.77
N THR A 156 9.82 4.29 15.87
CA THR A 156 10.41 2.98 16.11
C THR A 156 11.07 2.46 14.84
N LYS A 157 12.35 2.12 14.93
CA LYS A 157 13.12 1.62 13.79
C LYS A 157 12.68 0.20 13.44
N ILE A 158 12.42 -0.03 12.15
CA ILE A 158 12.14 -1.37 11.63
C ILE A 158 13.41 -1.93 11.00
N GLU A 159 13.85 -3.08 11.50
CA GLU A 159 14.99 -3.85 10.99
C GLU A 159 14.49 -5.25 10.64
N ASP A 160 14.90 -5.80 9.50
CA ASP A 160 14.46 -7.12 9.00
C ASP A 160 12.93 -7.29 8.93
N GLY A 161 12.21 -6.20 8.68
CA GLY A 161 10.74 -6.20 8.62
C GLY A 161 10.04 -6.23 9.97
N ARG A 162 10.77 -6.09 11.09
CA ARG A 162 10.22 -6.10 12.44
C ARG A 162 10.56 -4.84 13.23
N PRO A 163 9.66 -4.37 14.12
CA PRO A 163 9.99 -3.30 15.04
C PRO A 163 11.01 -3.78 16.08
N ARG A 164 12.11 -3.03 16.25
CA ARG A 164 13.06 -3.24 17.34
C ARG A 164 12.72 -2.29 18.49
N ASN A 165 13.20 -2.54 19.70
CA ASN A 165 13.10 -1.60 20.83
C ASN A 165 14.00 -0.35 20.68
N LYS A 166 14.40 -0.01 19.45
CA LYS A 166 15.23 1.15 19.12
C LYS A 166 14.35 2.20 18.46
N THR A 167 14.51 3.45 18.87
CA THR A 167 13.82 4.60 18.27
C THR A 167 14.80 5.61 17.71
N GLU A 168 14.38 6.35 16.71
CA GLU A 168 15.14 7.44 16.11
C GLU A 168 14.28 8.71 16.11
N ILE A 169 14.92 9.86 16.32
CA ILE A 169 14.26 11.16 16.35
C ILE A 169 14.59 11.87 15.04
N LEU A 170 13.57 12.39 14.35
CA LEU A 170 13.78 13.26 13.21
C LEU A 170 14.17 14.65 13.70
N GLU A 171 15.31 15.16 13.24
CA GLU A 171 15.82 16.47 13.63
C GLU A 171 16.38 17.22 12.41
N LYS A 172 16.05 18.51 12.30
CA LYS A 172 16.54 19.45 11.29
C LYS A 172 16.29 18.99 9.84
N CYS A 173 15.27 18.17 9.62
CA CYS A 173 14.85 17.75 8.28
C CYS A 173 13.43 18.23 7.97
N LYS A 174 13.10 18.26 6.68
CA LYS A 174 11.77 18.59 6.19
C LYS A 174 10.95 17.30 6.07
N VAL A 175 9.68 17.37 6.46
CA VAL A 175 8.77 16.23 6.46
C VAL A 175 7.49 16.61 5.76
N VAL A 176 7.03 15.75 4.85
CA VAL A 176 5.76 15.92 4.15
C VAL A 176 4.67 15.18 4.89
N ILE A 177 3.56 15.85 5.09
CA ILE A 177 2.40 15.32 5.80
C ILE A 177 1.15 15.59 4.98
N THR A 178 0.28 14.59 4.89
CA THR A 178 -1.10 14.73 4.41
C THR A 178 -2.03 13.77 5.15
N LYS A 179 -3.34 13.96 5.02
CA LYS A 179 -4.36 13.03 5.50
C LYS A 179 -5.11 12.45 4.31
N ASN A 180 -5.48 11.17 4.40
CA ASN A 180 -6.35 10.56 3.39
C ASN A 180 -7.82 10.62 3.84
N PRO A 181 -8.75 10.97 2.95
CA PRO A 181 -8.52 11.36 1.56
C PRO A 181 -8.03 12.82 1.42
N CYS A 182 -7.15 13.08 0.46
CA CYS A 182 -6.62 14.42 0.12
C CYS A 182 -6.98 14.78 -1.32
N TYR A 183 -7.40 16.02 -1.56
CA TYR A 183 -7.83 16.46 -2.89
C TYR A 183 -7.33 17.87 -3.23
N HIS A 184 -7.38 18.77 -2.26
CA HIS A 184 -7.02 20.17 -2.47
C HIS A 184 -5.48 20.34 -2.51
N PRO A 185 -4.92 21.22 -3.35
CA PRO A 185 -3.48 21.50 -3.38
C PRO A 185 -2.83 21.79 -2.01
N GLY A 186 -3.60 22.41 -1.11
CA GLY A 186 -3.19 22.72 0.27
C GLY A 186 -3.18 21.54 1.26
N ASP A 187 -3.75 20.38 0.88
CA ASP A 187 -3.88 19.21 1.76
C ASP A 187 -2.55 18.49 2.01
N ILE A 188 -1.52 18.80 1.23
CA ILE A 188 -0.17 18.29 1.44
C ILE A 188 0.73 19.43 1.91
N ARG A 189 1.34 19.24 3.09
CA ARG A 189 2.13 20.28 3.74
C ARG A 189 3.50 19.77 4.11
N THR A 190 4.48 20.66 4.00
CA THR A 190 5.84 20.42 4.44
C THR A 190 6.09 21.13 5.76
N PHE A 191 6.58 20.39 6.74
CA PHE A 191 6.92 20.86 8.09
C PHE A 191 8.41 20.69 8.36
N THR A 192 8.91 21.30 9.44
CA THR A 192 10.28 21.11 9.93
C THR A 192 10.27 20.21 11.15
N ALA A 193 10.94 19.07 11.10
CA ALA A 193 11.11 18.21 12.27
C ALA A 193 12.17 18.77 13.21
N VAL A 194 11.81 18.94 14.48
CA VAL A 194 12.70 19.44 15.53
C VAL A 194 12.70 18.49 16.71
N ASN A 195 13.85 18.36 17.36
CA ASN A 195 14.00 17.57 18.57
C ASN A 195 13.83 18.47 19.80
N HIS A 196 12.97 18.06 20.73
CA HIS A 196 12.81 18.75 22.01
C HIS A 196 12.74 17.74 23.18
N PRO A 197 13.55 17.90 24.25
CA PRO A 197 13.62 16.93 25.35
C PRO A 197 12.27 16.59 25.99
N ARG A 198 11.37 17.58 26.11
CA ARG A 198 10.03 17.37 26.69
C ARG A 198 9.14 16.44 25.86
N LEU A 199 9.45 16.22 24.58
CA LEU A 199 8.62 15.43 23.66
C LEU A 199 9.17 14.01 23.41
N GLN A 200 10.38 13.69 23.87
CA GLN A 200 11.07 12.40 23.58
C GLN A 200 10.43 11.14 24.19
N HIS A 201 9.38 11.31 25.01
CA HIS A 201 8.57 10.20 25.50
C HIS A 201 7.48 9.78 24.50
N LEU A 202 7.17 10.63 23.51
CA LEU A 202 6.13 10.42 22.50
C LEU A 202 6.74 9.64 21.33
N LYS A 203 6.18 8.46 21.01
CA LYS A 203 6.73 7.54 20.01
C LYS A 203 5.66 7.12 18.99
N ASP A 204 6.08 7.01 17.73
CA ASP A 204 5.25 6.60 16.59
C ASP A 204 3.99 7.47 16.36
N VAL A 205 4.11 8.75 16.73
CA VAL A 205 3.10 9.80 16.54
C VAL A 205 3.75 11.02 15.90
N VAL A 206 2.95 11.86 15.26
CA VAL A 206 3.36 13.20 14.87
C VAL A 206 2.79 14.22 15.84
N VAL A 207 3.65 15.04 16.42
CA VAL A 207 3.27 16.11 17.35
C VAL A 207 3.24 17.42 16.60
N PHE A 208 2.07 18.05 16.54
CA PHE A 208 1.87 19.36 15.94
C PHE A 208 1.99 20.46 16.99
N SER A 209 2.54 21.61 16.60
CA SER A 209 2.49 22.81 17.43
C SER A 209 1.05 23.26 17.70
N GLN A 210 0.82 23.76 18.92
CA GLN A 210 -0.40 24.50 19.27
C GLN A 210 -0.30 26.00 18.96
N GLN A 211 0.86 26.47 18.48
CA GLN A 211 1.09 27.86 18.08
C GLN A 211 0.72 28.07 16.61
N GLY A 212 0.38 29.32 16.27
CA GLY A 212 0.02 29.73 14.91
C GLY A 212 -1.42 30.26 14.85
N ASP A 213 -1.77 30.86 13.71
CA ASP A 213 -3.09 31.48 13.52
C ASP A 213 -4.19 30.43 13.30
N ARG A 214 -3.82 29.28 12.73
CA ARG A 214 -4.71 28.15 12.44
C ARG A 214 -4.03 26.84 12.83
N PRO A 215 -4.77 25.87 13.44
CA PRO A 215 -4.21 24.57 13.74
C PRO A 215 -3.72 23.85 12.48
N ALA A 216 -2.46 23.38 12.48
CA ALA A 216 -1.89 22.66 11.34
C ALA A 216 -2.72 21.44 10.86
N PRO A 217 -3.34 20.63 11.76
CA PRO A 217 -4.31 19.60 11.36
C PRO A 217 -5.44 20.12 10.46
N HIS A 218 -6.01 21.30 10.77
CA HIS A 218 -7.11 21.86 9.99
C HIS A 218 -6.69 22.25 8.57
N ASP A 219 -5.40 22.50 8.34
CA ASP A 219 -4.87 22.79 7.00
C ASP A 219 -4.73 21.52 6.15
N ILE A 220 -4.76 20.34 6.78
CA ILE A 220 -4.54 19.03 6.16
C ILE A 220 -5.87 18.31 6.02
N SER A 221 -6.61 18.59 4.95
CA SER A 221 -7.92 17.97 4.67
C SER A 221 -8.94 18.12 5.80
N GLY A 222 -8.93 19.25 6.52
CA GLY A 222 -9.85 19.53 7.62
C GLY A 222 -9.73 18.54 8.78
N SER A 223 -8.52 18.03 9.03
CA SER A 223 -8.27 17.02 10.07
C SER A 223 -8.44 17.59 11.47
N ASP A 224 -8.94 16.74 12.37
CA ASP A 224 -8.90 16.99 13.81
C ASP A 224 -7.92 16.01 14.49
N LEU A 225 -7.92 15.98 15.82
CA LEU A 225 -7.02 15.14 16.61
C LEU A 225 -7.81 14.13 17.47
N ASP A 226 -8.91 13.58 16.94
CA ASP A 226 -9.76 12.60 17.65
C ASP A 226 -9.38 11.13 17.38
N GLY A 227 -8.35 10.92 16.55
CA GLY A 227 -7.94 9.58 16.07
C GLY A 227 -7.39 9.59 14.64
N ASP A 228 -7.36 10.75 13.99
CA ASP A 228 -6.83 10.93 12.63
C ASP A 228 -5.39 10.40 12.47
N GLU A 229 -5.18 9.67 11.38
CA GLU A 229 -3.88 9.16 10.97
C GLU A 229 -3.37 9.90 9.74
N TYR A 230 -2.09 10.27 9.81
CA TYR A 230 -1.41 11.07 8.82
C TYR A 230 -0.41 10.24 8.04
N LEU A 231 -0.43 10.41 6.72
CA LEU A 231 0.63 9.97 5.84
C LEU A 231 1.82 10.91 6.06
N VAL A 232 2.87 10.39 6.71
CA VAL A 232 4.08 11.13 7.03
C VAL A 232 5.25 10.56 6.24
N VAL A 233 5.94 11.40 5.47
CA VAL A 233 7.06 11.00 4.61
C VAL A 233 8.24 11.95 4.80
N TRP A 234 9.38 11.40 5.19
CA TRP A 234 10.67 12.10 5.29
C TRP A 234 11.70 11.50 4.33
N HIS A 235 11.22 10.80 3.30
CA HIS A 235 12.05 10.33 2.19
C HIS A 235 12.46 11.53 1.34
N GLU A 236 13.76 11.79 1.23
CA GLU A 236 14.31 12.99 0.58
C GLU A 236 13.76 13.22 -0.83
N ASP A 237 13.69 12.17 -1.66
CA ASP A 237 13.15 12.23 -3.03
C ASP A 237 11.67 12.68 -3.14
N PHE A 238 10.93 12.65 -2.03
CA PHE A 238 9.52 13.03 -1.97
C PHE A 238 9.27 14.32 -1.20
N VAL A 239 10.31 14.93 -0.64
CA VAL A 239 10.20 16.21 0.09
C VAL A 239 10.30 17.38 -0.89
N PRO A 240 9.27 18.24 -1.02
CA PRO A 240 9.27 19.37 -1.95
C PRO A 240 10.11 20.54 -1.43
N TYR A 241 11.43 20.47 -1.55
CA TYR A 241 12.33 21.55 -1.11
C TYR A 241 12.18 22.87 -1.89
N ASN A 242 11.75 22.79 -3.14
CA ASN A 242 11.71 23.92 -4.07
C ASN A 242 10.33 24.58 -4.20
N THR A 243 9.33 24.13 -3.44
CA THR A 243 7.97 24.68 -3.49
C THR A 243 7.48 25.05 -2.09
N LYS A 244 6.72 26.15 -1.99
CA LYS A 244 6.09 26.61 -0.73
C LYS A 244 4.72 25.99 -0.57
N ASN A 245 4.31 25.67 0.67
CA ASN A 245 2.96 25.17 1.00
C ASN A 245 1.89 26.00 0.26
N ALA A 246 0.94 25.33 -0.38
CA ALA A 246 -0.18 26.03 -1.02
C ALA A 246 -1.16 26.49 0.07
N GLU A 247 -1.96 27.50 -0.25
CA GLU A 247 -2.98 27.97 0.69
C GLU A 247 -3.93 26.82 1.04
N PRO A 248 -4.19 26.59 2.35
CA PRO A 248 -5.12 25.57 2.78
C PRO A 248 -6.53 25.94 2.37
N TYR A 249 -7.36 24.94 2.10
CA TYR A 249 -8.79 25.19 1.88
C TYR A 249 -9.46 25.56 3.20
N GLU A 250 -10.53 26.35 3.12
CA GLU A 250 -11.37 26.67 4.27
C GLU A 250 -12.37 25.54 4.50
N TYR A 251 -12.04 24.67 5.45
CA TYR A 251 -12.84 23.48 5.77
C TYR A 251 -13.98 23.75 6.76
N ASP A 252 -14.04 24.95 7.34
CA ASP A 252 -15.08 25.39 8.30
C ASP A 252 -16.42 25.66 7.61
N THR A 253 -16.95 24.69 6.87
CA THR A 253 -18.30 24.77 6.35
C THR A 253 -19.27 24.51 7.49
N LYS A 254 -19.86 25.59 8.04
CA LYS A 254 -20.96 25.50 9.01
C LYS A 254 -22.24 25.00 8.33
N ILE A 255 -22.27 23.74 7.94
CA ILE A 255 -23.51 23.10 7.48
C ILE A 255 -24.34 22.83 8.74
N PRO A 256 -25.51 23.45 8.89
CA PRO A 256 -26.34 23.23 10.06
C PRO A 256 -26.80 21.78 10.10
N GLU A 257 -26.66 21.14 11.26
CA GLU A 257 -27.14 19.78 11.48
C GLU A 257 -28.64 19.66 11.18
N LYS A 258 -29.03 18.59 10.48
CA LYS A 258 -30.44 18.24 10.26
C LYS A 258 -31.08 17.97 11.62
N LYS A 259 -31.88 18.91 12.12
CA LYS A 259 -32.61 18.76 13.39
C LYS A 259 -33.72 17.73 13.23
N PHE A 260 -33.60 16.57 13.88
CA PHE A 260 -34.67 15.59 13.94
C PHE A 260 -35.78 16.04 14.90
N ARG A 261 -37.03 16.08 14.43
CA ARG A 261 -38.22 16.38 15.22
C ARG A 261 -38.89 15.06 15.62
N THR A 262 -38.59 14.58 16.83
CA THR A 262 -39.26 13.47 17.55
C THR A 262 -39.13 12.03 17.01
N LEU A 263 -38.53 11.18 17.85
CA LEU A 263 -37.99 9.85 17.55
C LEU A 263 -39.04 8.71 17.58
N ASP A 264 -39.42 8.19 16.42
CA ASP A 264 -39.54 6.73 16.29
C ASP A 264 -38.16 6.19 15.89
N LYS A 265 -37.36 5.87 16.93
CA LYS A 265 -35.93 5.54 16.82
C LYS A 265 -35.62 4.51 15.74
N ARG A 266 -36.52 3.55 15.48
CA ARG A 266 -36.29 2.48 14.49
C ARG A 266 -36.62 2.91 13.07
N LYS A 267 -37.72 3.63 12.87
CA LYS A 267 -38.11 4.11 11.54
C LYS A 267 -37.13 5.16 11.05
N GLU A 268 -36.74 6.10 11.90
CA GLU A 268 -35.73 7.10 11.55
C GLU A 268 -34.40 6.45 11.21
N ALA A 269 -33.91 5.51 12.03
CA ALA A 269 -32.68 4.78 11.71
C ALA A 269 -32.78 4.04 10.36
N THR A 270 -33.93 3.43 10.07
CA THR A 270 -34.15 2.72 8.80
C THR A 270 -34.15 3.70 7.62
N VAL A 271 -34.86 4.83 7.72
CA VAL A 271 -34.90 5.87 6.69
C VAL A 271 -33.52 6.45 6.47
N THR A 272 -32.78 6.80 7.54
CA THR A 272 -31.42 7.33 7.42
C THR A 272 -30.46 6.32 6.76
N ILE A 273 -30.57 5.03 7.08
CA ILE A 273 -29.75 4.00 6.41
C ILE A 273 -30.09 3.90 4.92
N LEU A 274 -31.37 3.97 4.56
CA LEU A 274 -31.80 3.95 3.15
C LEU A 274 -31.33 5.20 2.40
N GLU A 275 -31.47 6.40 2.99
CA GLU A 275 -30.95 7.67 2.44
C GLU A 275 -29.44 7.54 2.17
N ILE A 276 -28.65 7.12 3.18
CA ILE A 276 -27.19 6.92 3.04
C ILE A 276 -26.85 5.88 1.97
N ALA A 277 -27.62 4.80 1.85
CA ALA A 277 -27.37 3.74 0.88
C ALA A 277 -27.69 4.15 -0.57
N GLU A 278 -28.71 5.00 -0.77
CA GLU A 278 -29.09 5.52 -2.09
C GLU A 278 -28.14 6.63 -2.56
N GLU A 279 -27.55 7.40 -1.64
CA GLU A 279 -26.79 8.62 -1.92
C GLU A 279 -25.25 8.42 -1.90
N ASP A 280 -24.71 7.46 -2.65
CA ASP A 280 -23.24 7.28 -2.79
C ASP A 280 -22.62 8.27 -3.80
N TYR A 281 -22.45 9.53 -3.39
CA TYR A 281 -21.79 10.56 -4.20
C TYR A 281 -20.27 10.58 -4.04
N LEU A 282 -19.75 10.33 -2.84
CA LEU A 282 -18.32 10.46 -2.52
C LEU A 282 -17.43 9.63 -3.46
N GLY A 283 -17.77 8.36 -3.68
CA GLY A 283 -17.01 7.47 -4.57
C GLY A 283 -17.08 7.86 -6.05
N ARG A 284 -18.14 8.58 -6.47
CA ARG A 284 -18.29 9.12 -7.83
C ARG A 284 -17.49 10.40 -8.00
N LEU A 285 -17.60 11.33 -7.05
CA LEU A 285 -16.89 12.61 -7.06
C LEU A 285 -15.37 12.42 -6.93
N SER A 286 -14.91 11.53 -6.05
CA SER A 286 -13.47 11.23 -5.93
C SER A 286 -12.84 10.76 -7.25
N ARG A 287 -13.59 9.99 -8.06
CA ARG A 287 -13.11 9.52 -9.36
C ARG A 287 -13.14 10.63 -10.41
N LEU A 288 -14.18 11.47 -10.39
CA LEU A 288 -14.23 12.65 -11.25
C LEU A 288 -13.05 13.58 -10.96
N HIS A 289 -12.74 13.83 -9.69
CA HIS A 289 -11.59 14.64 -9.32
C HIS A 289 -10.27 14.10 -9.87
N LEU A 290 -10.03 12.78 -9.79
CA LEU A 290 -8.83 12.19 -10.40
C LEU A 290 -8.73 12.47 -11.91
N ALA A 291 -9.86 12.36 -12.65
CA ALA A 291 -9.88 12.65 -14.08
C ALA A 291 -9.74 14.17 -14.38
N PHE A 292 -10.33 15.03 -13.55
CA PHE A 292 -10.18 16.48 -13.67
C PHE A 292 -8.74 16.94 -13.39
N ALA A 293 -8.14 16.43 -12.31
CA ALA A 293 -6.77 16.73 -11.95
C ALA A 293 -5.79 16.28 -13.04
N ASP A 294 -6.05 15.12 -13.67
CA ASP A 294 -5.24 14.62 -14.78
C ASP A 294 -5.39 15.46 -16.06
N LYS A 295 -6.63 15.79 -16.47
CA LYS A 295 -6.90 16.49 -17.74
C LYS A 295 -6.64 18.00 -17.66
N PHE A 296 -6.96 18.63 -16.54
CA PHE A 296 -6.96 20.09 -16.40
C PHE A 296 -5.93 20.62 -15.39
N GLY A 297 -5.32 19.74 -14.57
CA GLY A 297 -4.45 20.13 -13.48
C GLY A 297 -5.18 20.27 -12.14
N ILE A 298 -4.46 20.01 -11.05
CA ILE A 298 -4.98 20.05 -9.68
C ILE A 298 -5.15 21.47 -9.15
N ASP A 299 -4.33 22.40 -9.65
CA ASP A 299 -4.34 23.83 -9.39
C ASP A 299 -5.18 24.60 -10.40
N ASN A 300 -6.08 23.91 -11.11
CA ASN A 300 -7.01 24.59 -11.97
C ASN A 300 -8.08 25.32 -11.13
N PHE A 301 -7.97 26.64 -11.07
CA PHE A 301 -8.93 27.53 -10.43
C PHE A 301 -10.09 27.94 -11.37
N THR A 302 -9.92 27.77 -12.69
CA THR A 302 -10.89 28.22 -13.70
C THR A 302 -11.70 27.05 -14.26
N PRO A 303 -13.05 27.12 -14.29
CA PRO A 303 -13.85 26.05 -14.86
C PRO A 303 -13.51 25.77 -16.34
N PRO A 304 -13.38 24.50 -16.74
CA PRO A 304 -13.06 24.13 -18.12
C PRO A 304 -14.22 24.36 -19.10
N ALA A 305 -15.46 24.47 -18.60
CA ALA A 305 -16.65 24.75 -19.39
C ALA A 305 -17.64 25.64 -18.62
N LYS A 306 -18.56 26.28 -19.35
CA LYS A 306 -19.64 27.09 -18.76
C LYS A 306 -20.50 26.20 -17.85
N ASP A 307 -20.88 26.73 -16.68
CA ASP A 307 -21.71 26.06 -15.68
C ASP A 307 -21.10 24.76 -15.11
N THR A 308 -19.76 24.67 -15.08
CA THR A 308 -19.01 23.57 -14.46
C THR A 308 -18.11 24.07 -13.33
N LEU A 309 -17.56 23.14 -12.54
CA LEU A 309 -16.61 23.45 -11.47
C LEU A 309 -15.17 23.36 -11.98
N SER A 310 -14.29 24.19 -11.43
CA SER A 310 -12.85 24.00 -11.54
C SER A 310 -12.40 22.81 -10.68
N THR A 311 -11.18 22.31 -10.91
CA THR A 311 -10.65 21.15 -10.14
C THR A 311 -10.57 21.49 -8.65
N VAL A 312 -10.11 22.70 -8.31
CA VAL A 312 -10.02 23.18 -6.93
C VAL A 312 -11.40 23.30 -6.29
N ALA A 313 -12.39 23.84 -7.01
CA ALA A 313 -13.75 23.94 -6.49
C ALA A 313 -14.39 22.55 -6.29
N LEU A 314 -14.11 21.59 -7.17
CA LEU A 314 -14.53 20.20 -7.01
C LEU A 314 -13.91 19.55 -5.77
N ALA A 315 -12.63 19.80 -5.48
CA ALA A 315 -11.99 19.32 -4.24
C ALA A 315 -12.71 19.84 -2.99
N GLY A 316 -13.05 21.13 -2.96
CA GLY A 316 -13.83 21.72 -1.87
C GLY A 316 -15.21 21.09 -1.70
N LYS A 317 -15.90 20.79 -2.81
CA LYS A 317 -17.19 20.08 -2.78
C LYS A 317 -17.07 18.64 -2.29
N ILE A 318 -15.98 17.94 -2.63
CA ILE A 318 -15.72 16.61 -2.09
C ILE A 318 -15.51 16.65 -0.58
N SER A 319 -14.81 17.67 -0.07
CA SER A 319 -14.65 17.80 1.38
C SER A 319 -15.98 18.03 2.10
N GLN A 320 -16.89 18.83 1.54
CA GLN A 320 -18.25 18.99 2.08
C GLN A 320 -19.02 17.66 2.06
N GLU A 321 -18.82 16.86 1.01
CA GLU A 321 -19.44 15.54 0.87
C GLU A 321 -18.92 14.52 1.89
N VAL A 322 -17.71 14.65 2.44
CA VAL A 322 -17.21 13.72 3.48
C VAL A 322 -18.07 13.77 4.74
N ASP A 323 -18.60 14.95 5.08
CA ASP A 323 -19.51 15.13 6.22
C ASP A 323 -20.99 14.94 5.85
N SER A 324 -21.31 14.49 4.63
CA SER A 324 -22.70 14.21 4.23
C SER A 324 -23.33 13.11 5.10
N GLY A 325 -22.55 12.11 5.51
CA GLY A 325 -23.01 11.06 6.42
C GLY A 325 -23.42 11.56 7.82
N LYS A 326 -22.89 12.71 8.26
CA LYS A 326 -23.26 13.36 9.54
C LYS A 326 -24.39 14.37 9.35
N THR A 327 -24.32 15.14 8.27
CA THR A 327 -25.18 16.32 8.05
C THR A 327 -26.44 16.01 7.24
N GLY A 328 -26.43 14.94 6.44
CA GLY A 328 -27.44 14.63 5.42
C GLY A 328 -27.43 15.62 4.24
N TYR A 329 -26.36 16.40 4.07
CA TYR A 329 -26.24 17.41 3.02
C TYR A 329 -25.27 16.95 1.93
N HIS A 330 -25.78 16.86 0.70
CA HIS A 330 -24.98 16.60 -0.50
C HIS A 330 -24.78 17.92 -1.28
N PRO A 331 -23.54 18.35 -1.54
CA PRO A 331 -23.27 19.63 -2.15
C PRO A 331 -23.42 19.62 -3.67
N LEU A 332 -23.54 18.43 -4.28
CA LEU A 332 -23.73 18.21 -5.71
C LEU A 332 -24.78 17.11 -5.93
N ASN A 333 -25.51 17.21 -7.04
CA ASN A 333 -26.52 16.23 -7.45
C ASN A 333 -26.10 15.50 -8.75
N ASP A 334 -26.92 14.55 -9.20
CA ASP A 334 -26.69 13.78 -10.43
C ASP A 334 -26.59 14.64 -11.70
N ASN A 335 -27.31 15.75 -11.80
CA ASN A 335 -27.22 16.64 -12.97
C ASN A 335 -25.87 17.36 -13.00
N ASP A 336 -25.34 17.76 -11.85
CA ASP A 336 -24.01 18.38 -11.76
C ASP A 336 -22.91 17.36 -12.07
N ILE A 337 -23.06 16.11 -11.63
CA ILE A 337 -22.19 14.99 -12.04
C ILE A 337 -22.23 14.78 -13.55
N LYS A 338 -23.40 14.83 -14.20
CA LYS A 338 -23.51 14.74 -15.67
C LYS A 338 -22.78 15.89 -16.36
N LYS A 339 -22.89 17.12 -15.86
CA LYS A 339 -22.13 18.28 -16.40
C LYS A 339 -20.62 18.08 -16.28
N LEU A 340 -20.13 17.60 -15.13
CA LEU A 340 -18.71 17.30 -14.93
C LEU A 340 -18.22 16.20 -15.89
N ASN A 341 -19.04 15.16 -16.11
CA ASN A 341 -18.75 14.13 -17.10
C ASN A 341 -18.66 14.68 -18.53
N ASN A 342 -19.58 15.56 -18.91
CA ASN A 342 -19.58 16.20 -20.23
C ASN A 342 -18.37 17.11 -20.42
N ALA A 343 -17.91 17.82 -19.39
CA ALA A 343 -16.67 18.61 -19.44
C ALA A 343 -15.43 17.73 -19.69
N LEU A 344 -15.44 16.48 -19.24
CA LEU A 344 -14.43 15.48 -19.56
C LEU A 344 -14.65 14.80 -20.92
N GLU A 345 -15.64 15.24 -21.72
CA GLU A 345 -16.07 14.60 -22.97
C GLU A 345 -16.48 13.12 -22.79
N ASN A 346 -16.93 12.75 -21.58
CA ASN A 346 -17.20 11.36 -21.20
C ASN A 346 -16.00 10.42 -21.45
N LYS A 347 -14.77 10.94 -21.33
CA LYS A 347 -13.54 10.13 -21.37
C LYS A 347 -12.90 10.00 -20.00
N ARG A 348 -12.01 9.01 -19.84
CA ARG A 348 -11.23 8.77 -18.64
C ARG A 348 -9.76 8.47 -18.95
N PRO A 349 -8.83 8.79 -18.04
CA PRO A 349 -7.45 8.40 -18.24
C PRO A 349 -7.28 6.88 -18.13
N ASP A 350 -6.33 6.35 -18.89
CA ASP A 350 -6.00 4.93 -19.03
C ASP A 350 -5.60 4.20 -17.73
N PHE A 351 -5.21 4.94 -16.68
CA PHE A 351 -4.97 4.37 -15.36
C PHE A 351 -6.25 4.12 -14.54
N MET A 352 -7.42 4.57 -15.01
CA MET A 352 -8.71 4.33 -14.36
C MET A 352 -9.42 3.11 -14.97
N ASP A 353 -9.65 2.07 -14.17
CA ASP A 353 -10.29 0.81 -14.60
C ASP A 353 -11.83 0.94 -14.50
N LYS A 354 -12.50 1.37 -15.58
CA LYS A 354 -13.97 1.35 -15.68
C LYS A 354 -14.48 0.92 -17.06
N ALA A 355 -15.31 -0.11 -17.06
CA ALA A 355 -16.15 -0.47 -18.21
C ALA A 355 -17.13 0.68 -18.51
N GLY A 356 -17.32 0.99 -19.80
CA GLY A 356 -18.33 1.95 -20.27
C GLY A 356 -17.88 3.38 -20.55
N PHE A 357 -16.59 3.72 -20.38
CA PHE A 357 -16.04 5.02 -20.80
C PHE A 357 -14.92 4.81 -21.83
N GLU A 358 -14.82 5.71 -22.81
CA GLU A 358 -13.65 5.78 -23.68
C GLU A 358 -12.42 6.23 -22.88
N MET A 359 -11.28 5.60 -23.13
CA MET A 359 -10.04 5.88 -22.40
C MET A 359 -9.09 6.72 -23.24
N TYR A 360 -8.40 7.67 -22.61
CA TYR A 360 -7.28 8.42 -23.21
C TYR A 360 -5.97 8.12 -22.48
N GLU A 361 -4.86 8.21 -23.20
CA GLU A 361 -3.53 8.00 -22.63
C GLU A 361 -3.13 9.17 -21.74
N SER A 362 -2.95 8.92 -20.43
CA SER A 362 -2.49 9.96 -19.51
C SER A 362 -0.98 10.23 -19.72
N PRO A 363 -0.56 11.49 -19.95
CA PRO A 363 0.85 11.86 -20.00
C PRO A 363 1.48 12.01 -18.60
N ASN A 364 0.65 12.09 -17.55
CA ASN A 364 1.08 12.34 -16.18
C ASN A 364 1.61 11.08 -15.48
N ILE A 365 2.19 11.27 -14.29
CA ILE A 365 2.85 10.21 -13.52
C ILE A 365 1.96 8.98 -13.28
N LEU A 366 0.65 9.15 -13.01
CA LEU A 366 -0.24 8.01 -12.80
C LEU A 366 -0.38 7.13 -14.05
N GLY A 367 -0.46 7.73 -15.25
CA GLY A 367 -0.41 7.00 -16.52
C GLY A 367 0.92 6.27 -16.71
N LYS A 368 2.05 6.92 -16.37
CA LYS A 368 3.39 6.31 -16.45
C LYS A 368 3.53 5.10 -15.52
N ILE A 369 3.02 5.19 -14.28
CA ILE A 369 3.04 4.10 -13.29
C ILE A 369 2.31 2.86 -13.82
N VAL A 370 1.14 3.03 -14.44
CA VAL A 370 0.32 1.91 -14.93
C VAL A 370 0.91 1.27 -16.19
N LYS A 371 1.72 1.98 -16.99
CA LYS A 371 2.39 1.40 -18.17
C LYS A 371 3.47 0.37 -17.82
N LEU A 372 4.02 0.40 -16.61
CA LEU A 372 4.98 -0.59 -16.10
C LEU A 372 4.30 -1.90 -15.65
N LYS A 373 3.59 -2.58 -16.57
CA LYS A 373 2.78 -3.80 -16.29
C LYS A 373 3.58 -5.10 -16.18
N LYS A 374 4.88 -5.10 -16.53
CA LYS A 374 5.70 -6.32 -16.70
C LYS A 374 5.65 -7.30 -15.50
N PRO A 375 5.75 -6.87 -14.22
CA PRO A 375 5.75 -7.81 -13.09
C PRO A 375 4.42 -8.55 -12.88
N ARG A 376 3.28 -7.95 -13.26
CA ARG A 376 1.96 -8.59 -13.12
C ARG A 376 1.81 -9.85 -13.99
N ILE A 377 2.46 -9.87 -15.14
CA ILE A 377 2.42 -11.01 -16.06
C ILE A 377 3.15 -12.20 -15.41
N ILE A 378 4.35 -11.95 -14.89
CA ILE A 378 5.19 -12.94 -14.23
C ILE A 378 4.48 -13.54 -13.01
N PHE A 379 3.97 -12.72 -12.09
CA PHE A 379 3.27 -13.23 -10.91
C PHE A 379 2.00 -14.03 -11.27
N ARG A 380 1.33 -13.69 -12.37
CA ARG A 380 0.18 -14.47 -12.87
C ARG A 380 0.61 -15.82 -13.44
N GLN A 381 1.71 -15.88 -14.18
CA GLN A 381 2.27 -17.15 -14.68
C GLN A 381 2.67 -18.05 -13.51
N LEU A 382 3.45 -17.52 -12.55
CA LEU A 382 3.85 -18.25 -11.34
C LEU A 382 2.67 -18.77 -10.53
N PHE A 383 1.60 -17.98 -10.41
CA PHE A 383 0.37 -18.42 -9.74
C PHE A 383 -0.31 -19.58 -10.47
N ARG A 384 -0.42 -19.51 -11.80
CA ARG A 384 -0.94 -20.62 -12.63
C ARG A 384 -0.08 -21.87 -12.47
N SER A 385 1.25 -21.74 -12.50
CA SER A 385 2.19 -22.84 -12.24
C SER A 385 1.96 -23.46 -10.86
N SER A 386 1.88 -22.63 -9.80
CA SER A 386 1.66 -23.12 -8.43
C SER A 386 0.33 -23.87 -8.26
N LYS A 387 -0.73 -23.42 -8.95
CA LYS A 387 -2.03 -24.10 -8.96
C LYS A 387 -1.99 -25.45 -9.67
N ARG A 388 -1.10 -25.67 -10.64
CA ARG A 388 -0.93 -26.96 -11.34
C ARG A 388 -0.16 -27.99 -10.51
N ILE A 389 0.77 -27.53 -9.66
CA ILE A 389 1.62 -28.39 -8.81
C ILE A 389 0.79 -29.11 -7.75
N LEU A 390 -0.18 -28.43 -7.11
CA LEU A 390 -0.99 -29.00 -6.02
C LEU A 390 -1.89 -30.19 -6.45
N PRO A 391 -2.64 -30.13 -7.57
CA PRO A 391 -3.38 -31.28 -8.11
C PRO A 391 -2.48 -32.41 -8.61
N GLY A 392 -1.29 -32.09 -9.13
CA GLY A 392 -0.27 -33.09 -9.50
C GLY A 392 0.27 -33.84 -8.28
N TRP A 393 0.63 -33.10 -7.23
CA TRP A 393 1.03 -33.63 -5.93
C TRP A 393 -0.07 -34.47 -5.28
N ASN A 394 -1.30 -33.96 -5.22
CA ASN A 394 -2.44 -34.71 -4.70
C ASN A 394 -2.82 -35.93 -5.57
N ARG A 395 -2.53 -35.92 -6.89
CA ARG A 395 -2.62 -37.13 -7.73
C ARG A 395 -1.54 -38.15 -7.34
N LEU A 396 -0.29 -37.72 -7.19
CA LEU A 396 0.82 -38.57 -6.76
C LEU A 396 0.51 -39.23 -5.39
N LEU A 397 0.10 -38.45 -4.41
CA LEU A 397 -0.25 -38.93 -3.07
C LEU A 397 -1.44 -39.89 -3.04
N ARG A 398 -2.38 -39.78 -4.01
CA ARG A 398 -3.47 -40.75 -4.16
C ARG A 398 -2.98 -42.14 -4.58
N HIS A 399 -1.89 -42.20 -5.35
CA HIS A 399 -1.25 -43.44 -5.80
C HIS A 399 -0.33 -44.04 -4.74
N HIS A 400 0.29 -43.22 -3.88
CA HIS A 400 1.15 -43.68 -2.79
C HIS A 400 0.46 -43.60 -1.43
N ARG A 401 -0.25 -44.68 -1.06
CA ARG A 401 -1.13 -44.75 0.12
C ARG A 401 -0.44 -44.37 1.44
N HIS A 402 0.86 -44.63 1.59
CA HIS A 402 1.63 -44.30 2.79
C HIS A 402 1.91 -42.80 2.94
N LEU A 403 1.84 -42.01 1.86
CA LEU A 403 2.07 -40.56 1.85
C LEU A 403 0.77 -39.75 1.93
N ARG A 404 -0.40 -40.40 2.05
CA ARG A 404 -1.72 -39.71 2.08
C ARG A 404 -1.87 -38.67 3.20
N HIS A 405 -1.10 -38.77 4.27
CA HIS A 405 -1.10 -37.80 5.36
C HIS A 405 -0.50 -36.44 4.95
N LEU A 406 0.21 -36.36 3.81
CA LEU A 406 0.77 -35.14 3.22
C LEU A 406 -0.17 -34.48 2.19
N GLN A 407 -1.41 -34.98 2.06
CA GLN A 407 -2.39 -34.48 1.09
C GLN A 407 -2.92 -33.10 1.52
N VAL A 408 -2.76 -32.11 0.65
CA VAL A 408 -3.24 -30.75 0.89
C VAL A 408 -4.68 -30.64 0.40
N ARG A 409 -5.65 -30.43 1.31
CA ARG A 409 -7.06 -30.24 0.94
C ARG A 409 -7.28 -28.83 0.40
N THR A 410 -7.50 -28.69 -0.90
CA THR A 410 -8.04 -27.48 -1.51
C THR A 410 -9.57 -27.54 -1.49
N GLN A 411 -10.27 -26.44 -1.21
CA GLN A 411 -11.73 -26.41 -1.37
C GLN A 411 -12.05 -26.54 -2.87
N ASP A 412 -12.77 -27.60 -3.22
CA ASP A 412 -13.34 -27.79 -4.56
C ASP A 412 -14.35 -26.65 -4.83
N GLY A 413 -14.17 -25.92 -5.93
CA GLY A 413 -15.04 -24.80 -6.29
C GLY A 413 -14.79 -24.28 -7.71
N SER A 414 -15.57 -24.81 -8.65
CA SER A 414 -15.87 -24.32 -10.01
C SER A 414 -14.68 -23.97 -10.92
N GLU A 415 -14.28 -24.96 -11.74
CA GLU A 415 -13.27 -24.86 -12.79
C GLU A 415 -13.81 -24.39 -14.17
N GLU A 416 -15.09 -24.03 -14.33
CA GLU A 416 -15.68 -23.94 -15.69
C GLU A 416 -15.84 -22.52 -16.30
N ASP A 417 -15.72 -21.41 -15.56
CA ASP A 417 -16.05 -20.08 -16.14
C ASP A 417 -14.84 -19.20 -16.55
N GLU A 418 -13.60 -19.62 -16.31
CA GLU A 418 -12.40 -18.82 -16.69
C GLU A 418 -11.57 -19.44 -17.85
N GLU A 419 -11.93 -20.61 -18.36
CA GLU A 419 -11.18 -21.32 -19.41
C GLU A 419 -11.41 -20.78 -20.84
N GLU A 420 -12.49 -20.03 -21.11
CA GLU A 420 -12.84 -19.66 -22.49
C GLU A 420 -12.01 -18.51 -23.10
N ASN A 421 -11.25 -17.73 -22.33
CA ASN A 421 -10.64 -16.50 -22.87
C ASN A 421 -9.14 -16.52 -23.13
N LEU A 422 -8.45 -17.66 -23.01
CA LEU A 422 -6.97 -17.65 -22.95
C LEU A 422 -6.25 -18.77 -23.72
N LYS A 423 -6.93 -19.41 -24.68
CA LYS A 423 -6.27 -20.30 -25.65
C LYS A 423 -5.62 -19.47 -26.76
N ALA A 424 -4.34 -19.14 -26.61
CA ALA A 424 -3.44 -18.91 -27.73
C ALA A 424 -2.00 -19.20 -27.28
N ASP A 425 -1.37 -20.09 -28.05
CA ASP A 425 0.07 -20.34 -28.21
C ASP A 425 0.73 -21.36 -27.27
N ASP A 426 0.57 -22.64 -27.66
CA ASP A 426 1.45 -23.77 -27.34
C ASP A 426 2.48 -23.93 -28.48
N GLU A 427 3.76 -24.16 -28.16
CA GLU A 427 4.65 -25.07 -28.90
C GLU A 427 5.71 -25.67 -27.95
N GLU A 428 5.83 -27.01 -27.96
CA GLU A 428 6.62 -27.85 -27.04
C GLU A 428 8.12 -27.87 -27.36
N MET A 429 8.98 -27.94 -26.33
CA MET A 429 10.42 -28.22 -26.47
C MET A 429 10.84 -29.41 -25.58
N LYS A 430 11.39 -30.48 -26.17
CA LYS A 430 11.92 -31.68 -25.47
C LYS A 430 13.41 -31.51 -25.13
N ILE A 431 13.80 -31.84 -23.89
CA ILE A 431 15.21 -31.88 -23.44
C ILE A 431 15.47 -33.19 -22.68
N SER A 432 16.58 -33.88 -22.97
CA SER A 432 17.07 -35.06 -22.23
C SER A 432 18.08 -34.67 -21.14
N GLY A 433 18.03 -35.34 -19.98
CA GLY A 433 18.83 -35.00 -18.79
C GLY A 433 19.98 -35.97 -18.50
N ASP A 434 21.08 -35.42 -17.98
CA ASP A 434 22.29 -36.11 -17.52
C ASP A 434 22.07 -36.81 -16.17
N GLN A 435 22.38 -38.11 -16.11
CA GLN A 435 22.09 -39.01 -14.99
C GLN A 435 23.13 -38.98 -13.85
N SER A 436 24.10 -38.07 -13.90
CA SER A 436 25.17 -37.98 -12.89
C SER A 436 24.79 -37.25 -11.59
N LEU A 437 23.62 -36.60 -11.51
CA LEU A 437 23.27 -35.69 -10.41
C LEU A 437 22.69 -36.32 -9.13
N LEU A 438 22.54 -37.63 -9.04
CA LEU A 438 21.84 -38.26 -7.90
C LEU A 438 22.58 -39.49 -7.34
N HIS A 439 23.55 -39.31 -6.44
CA HIS A 439 24.13 -40.42 -5.68
C HIS A 439 23.46 -40.59 -4.31
N GLY A 440 23.09 -41.84 -3.97
CA GLY A 440 22.68 -42.25 -2.61
C GLY A 440 21.23 -42.70 -2.44
N VAL A 441 20.43 -42.73 -3.50
CA VAL A 441 19.04 -43.22 -3.44
C VAL A 441 18.97 -44.60 -4.08
N ASP A 442 18.21 -45.52 -3.49
CA ASP A 442 17.95 -46.83 -4.07
C ASP A 442 17.24 -46.66 -5.43
N ARG A 443 18.02 -46.77 -6.51
CA ARG A 443 17.58 -46.50 -7.88
C ARG A 443 16.74 -47.64 -8.46
N GLU A 444 16.69 -48.80 -7.79
CA GLU A 444 15.88 -49.95 -8.19
C GLU A 444 14.44 -49.86 -7.66
N CYS A 445 14.16 -48.91 -6.75
CA CYS A 445 12.82 -48.58 -6.32
C CYS A 445 11.97 -48.10 -7.53
N PRO A 446 10.87 -48.78 -7.90
CA PRO A 446 10.02 -48.39 -9.02
C PRO A 446 9.52 -46.94 -8.89
N GLU A 447 9.31 -46.48 -7.66
CA GLU A 447 8.86 -45.13 -7.32
C GLU A 447 9.95 -44.07 -7.49
N TYR A 448 11.24 -44.44 -7.46
CA TYR A 448 12.35 -43.52 -7.66
C TYR A 448 12.34 -42.92 -9.07
N HIS A 449 12.07 -43.75 -10.10
CA HIS A 449 12.02 -43.28 -11.48
C HIS A 449 10.88 -42.26 -11.69
N VAL A 450 9.74 -42.47 -11.04
CA VAL A 450 8.60 -41.55 -11.09
C VAL A 450 8.89 -40.26 -10.34
N CYS A 451 9.46 -40.35 -9.12
CA CYS A 451 9.83 -39.19 -8.32
C CYS A 451 10.94 -38.35 -8.98
N ALA A 452 11.96 -39.00 -9.56
CA ALA A 452 13.04 -38.34 -10.28
C ALA A 452 12.53 -37.65 -11.54
N MET A 453 11.64 -38.29 -12.31
CA MET A 453 10.99 -37.68 -13.46
C MET A 453 10.15 -36.45 -13.08
N LEU A 454 9.40 -36.52 -11.97
CA LEU A 454 8.61 -35.39 -11.47
C LEU A 454 9.48 -34.26 -10.90
N ALA A 455 10.55 -34.58 -10.16
CA ALA A 455 11.52 -33.61 -9.69
C ALA A 455 12.25 -32.92 -10.85
N ASN A 456 12.60 -33.67 -11.90
CA ASN A 456 13.18 -33.11 -13.12
C ASN A 456 12.20 -32.19 -13.87
N ASN A 457 10.91 -32.53 -13.89
CA ASN A 457 9.89 -31.63 -14.43
C ASN A 457 9.72 -30.36 -13.60
N LEU A 458 9.78 -30.46 -12.26
CA LEU A 458 9.72 -29.29 -11.36
C LEU A 458 10.96 -28.40 -11.51
N ILE A 459 12.15 -28.98 -11.62
CA ILE A 459 13.42 -28.26 -11.84
C ILE A 459 13.44 -27.62 -13.23
N SER A 460 12.89 -28.30 -14.25
CA SER A 460 12.72 -27.76 -15.60
C SER A 460 11.85 -26.50 -15.60
N VAL A 461 10.68 -26.57 -14.96
CA VAL A 461 9.76 -25.42 -14.82
C VAL A 461 10.43 -24.29 -14.04
N TYR A 462 11.12 -24.58 -12.92
CA TYR A 462 11.87 -23.58 -12.17
C TYR A 462 12.97 -22.90 -13.00
N ARG A 463 13.77 -23.69 -13.75
CA ARG A 463 14.84 -23.14 -14.60
C ARG A 463 14.29 -22.29 -15.75
N GLN A 464 13.17 -22.69 -16.33
CA GLN A 464 12.51 -21.91 -17.36
C GLN A 464 11.98 -20.59 -16.79
N GLU A 465 11.37 -20.61 -15.60
CA GLU A 465 10.91 -19.42 -14.89
C GLU A 465 12.06 -18.46 -14.53
N VAL A 466 13.20 -18.99 -14.07
CA VAL A 466 14.42 -18.20 -13.81
C VAL A 466 15.00 -17.61 -15.09
N PHE A 467 15.03 -18.38 -16.18
CA PHE A 467 15.55 -17.94 -17.47
C PHE A 467 14.70 -16.81 -18.09
N GLU A 468 13.37 -16.88 -17.93
CA GLU A 468 12.46 -15.78 -18.31
C GLU A 468 12.71 -14.52 -17.49
N ILE A 469 12.95 -14.66 -16.19
CA ILE A 469 13.34 -13.53 -15.32
C ILE A 469 14.67 -12.93 -15.79
N LEU A 470 15.68 -13.74 -16.07
CA LEU A 470 16.99 -13.26 -16.53
C LEU A 470 16.90 -12.47 -17.84
N ASN A 471 16.23 -13.03 -18.85
CA ASN A 471 16.06 -12.37 -20.16
C ASN A 471 15.31 -11.04 -20.06
N LEU A 472 14.31 -10.94 -19.18
CA LEU A 472 13.49 -9.74 -19.03
C LEU A 472 14.26 -8.55 -18.43
N TYR A 473 15.30 -8.83 -17.66
CA TYR A 473 16.20 -7.84 -17.06
C TYR A 473 17.55 -7.71 -17.78
N GLY A 474 17.75 -8.42 -18.91
CA GLY A 474 19.01 -8.40 -19.66
C GLY A 474 20.18 -9.06 -18.92
N LEU A 475 19.90 -10.00 -18.03
CA LEU A 475 20.89 -10.75 -17.26
C LEU A 475 21.25 -12.05 -17.99
N SER A 476 22.52 -12.44 -17.93
CA SER A 476 23.08 -13.54 -18.72
C SER A 476 23.07 -14.89 -18.01
N HIS A 477 23.07 -14.92 -16.68
CA HIS A 477 23.20 -16.15 -15.90
C HIS A 477 22.42 -16.10 -14.58
N GLU A 478 21.95 -17.24 -14.06
CA GLU A 478 21.22 -17.30 -12.78
C GLU A 478 22.06 -16.74 -11.63
N SER A 479 23.38 -16.93 -11.67
CA SER A 479 24.29 -16.30 -10.70
C SER A 479 24.26 -14.77 -10.74
N ASP A 480 23.83 -14.11 -11.82
CA ASP A 480 23.68 -12.65 -11.89
C ASP A 480 22.48 -12.18 -11.04
N LEU A 481 21.54 -13.08 -10.71
CA LEU A 481 20.50 -12.85 -9.68
C LEU A 481 21.06 -12.98 -8.25
N TRP A 482 22.22 -13.65 -8.08
CA TRP A 482 22.69 -14.16 -6.77
C TRP A 482 24.10 -13.71 -6.33
N CYS A 483 24.98 -13.26 -7.23
CA CYS A 483 26.37 -12.85 -6.97
C CYS A 483 26.80 -11.70 -7.90
N ARG A 484 27.49 -10.68 -7.34
CA ARG A 484 28.37 -9.79 -8.13
C ARG A 484 29.65 -10.56 -8.49
N ASN A 485 30.16 -10.40 -9.72
CA ASN A 485 31.32 -11.14 -10.23
C ASN A 485 32.58 -11.00 -9.36
N SER A 486 33.25 -12.13 -9.10
CA SER A 486 34.65 -12.16 -8.68
C SER A 486 35.55 -11.98 -9.90
N ILE A 487 36.65 -11.23 -9.76
CA ILE A 487 37.83 -11.45 -10.59
C ILE A 487 39.06 -11.57 -9.69
N LYS A 488 39.73 -12.71 -9.88
CA LYS A 488 41.10 -13.08 -9.47
C LYS A 488 41.32 -13.43 -8.00
N GLY A 489 40.84 -14.63 -7.68
CA GLY A 489 41.62 -15.68 -7.03
C GLY A 489 42.32 -15.30 -5.73
N LEU A 490 41.62 -15.43 -4.62
CA LEU A 490 42.16 -15.75 -3.31
C LEU A 490 41.01 -16.28 -2.44
N THR A 491 41.25 -17.44 -1.82
CA THR A 491 40.37 -18.11 -0.85
C THR A 491 40.48 -17.43 0.52
N GLY A 492 39.36 -17.11 1.17
CA GLY A 492 39.36 -16.73 2.58
C GLY A 492 38.18 -15.83 3.00
N GLU A 493 37.29 -16.40 3.81
CA GLU A 493 36.45 -15.79 4.85
C GLU A 493 35.36 -14.75 4.49
N LEU A 494 34.16 -15.01 5.04
CA LEU A 494 32.92 -14.21 4.98
C LEU A 494 33.00 -13.04 5.98
N GLU A 495 33.33 -11.83 5.51
CA GLU A 495 33.09 -10.60 6.30
C GLU A 495 32.51 -9.44 5.46
N ASP A 496 31.31 -9.00 5.87
CA ASP A 496 30.81 -7.62 6.09
C ASP A 496 31.43 -6.43 5.33
N THR A 497 31.64 -6.52 4.02
CA THR A 497 32.18 -5.39 3.21
C THR A 497 31.15 -4.62 2.38
N ALA A 498 29.90 -5.11 2.27
CA ALA A 498 28.83 -4.43 1.52
C ALA A 498 28.31 -3.14 2.17
N TYR A 499 28.65 -2.90 3.44
CA TYR A 499 28.27 -1.69 4.19
C TYR A 499 29.20 -0.52 3.87
N THR A 500 30.51 -0.78 3.72
CA THR A 500 31.55 0.25 3.60
C THR A 500 31.66 0.85 2.18
N GLU A 501 31.35 0.08 1.13
CA GLU A 501 31.33 0.58 -0.26
C GLU A 501 30.04 1.34 -0.61
N LEU A 502 28.95 1.10 0.14
CA LEU A 502 27.69 1.85 0.02
C LEU A 502 27.73 3.18 0.78
N GLU A 503 28.77 3.40 1.60
CA GLU A 503 29.07 4.67 2.28
C GLU A 503 30.03 5.56 1.47
N GLN A 504 30.72 4.99 0.47
CA GLN A 504 31.63 5.71 -0.46
C GLN A 504 30.99 6.07 -1.81
N LEU A 505 29.87 5.43 -2.17
CA LEU A 505 29.00 5.77 -3.32
C LEU A 505 27.86 6.68 -2.86
#